data_AF-A0A0G1EX89-F1
#
_entry.id   AF-A0A0G1EX89-F1
#
_cell.length_a   1.000
_cell.length_b   1.000
_cell.length_c   1.000
_cell.angle_alpha   90.00
_cell.angle_beta   90.00
_cell.angle_gamma   90.00
#
_symmetry.space_group_name_H-M   'P 1'
#
loop_
_entity.id
_entity.type
_entity.pdbx_description
1 polymer ?
#
loop_
_entity_poly.entity_id
_entity_poly.type
_entity_poly.pdbx_seq_one_letter_code
_entity_poly.pdbx_strand_id
1 'polypeptide(L)'
;MQFHNLQAKTKRKYARQVGRGGTRGKTAGRGTKGQNARAGRKKRPELRDIIKRIPKLRGRGKSSLKSFQIKLKGDALKARLALNKNV
;
A
#
# COMPACT_ATOMS: atom_id res chain seq x y z
N MET A 1 20.30 0.35 -30.92
CA MET A 1 19.36 -0.77 -30.65
C MET A 1 18.06 -0.50 -31.40
N GLN A 2 17.51 -1.49 -32.09
CA GLN A 2 16.25 -1.34 -32.84
C GLN A 2 15.04 -1.66 -31.94
N PHE A 3 13.89 -1.00 -32.17
CA PHE A 3 12.70 -1.18 -31.34
C PHE A 3 12.17 -2.63 -31.31
N HIS A 4 12.27 -3.35 -32.43
CA HIS A 4 11.83 -4.75 -32.53
C HIS A 4 12.73 -5.73 -31.74
N ASN A 5 13.90 -5.29 -31.26
CA ASN A 5 14.82 -6.11 -30.48
C ASN A 5 14.66 -5.92 -28.96
N LEU A 6 13.74 -5.05 -28.52
CA LEU A 6 13.53 -4.77 -27.10
C LEU A 6 12.75 -5.92 -26.44
N GLN A 7 13.40 -6.63 -25.52
CA GLN A 7 12.78 -7.66 -24.68
C GLN A 7 12.77 -7.24 -23.21
N ALA A 8 11.73 -7.65 -22.48
CA ALA A 8 11.63 -7.36 -21.05
C ALA A 8 12.61 -8.24 -20.25
N LYS A 9 13.46 -7.63 -19.44
CA LYS A 9 14.40 -8.34 -18.54
C LYS A 9 13.69 -9.19 -17.47
N THR A 10 12.47 -8.81 -17.08
CA THR A 10 11.70 -9.47 -16.03
C THR A 10 10.28 -9.81 -16.51
N LYS A 11 9.71 -10.87 -15.94
CA LYS A 11 8.36 -11.32 -16.28
C LYS A 11 7.32 -10.30 -15.85
N ARG A 12 6.49 -9.86 -16.79
CA ARG A 12 5.34 -8.99 -16.51
C ARG A 12 4.28 -9.76 -15.71
N LYS A 13 3.74 -9.12 -14.67
CA LYS A 13 2.61 -9.65 -13.91
C LYS A 13 1.31 -9.25 -14.60
N TYR A 14 0.46 -10.23 -14.89
CA TYR A 14 -0.88 -10.00 -15.44
C TYR A 14 -1.94 -10.22 -14.37
N ALA A 15 -2.99 -9.39 -14.39
CA ALA A 15 -4.13 -9.57 -13.52
C ALA A 15 -4.93 -10.82 -13.94
N ARG A 16 -5.46 -11.56 -12.97
CA ARG A 16 -6.34 -12.70 -13.25
C ARG A 16 -7.70 -12.19 -13.73
N GLN A 17 -8.16 -12.67 -14.87
CA GLN A 17 -9.53 -12.44 -15.32
C GLN A 17 -10.50 -13.27 -14.49
N VAL A 18 -11.57 -12.64 -13.98
CA VAL A 18 -12.60 -13.28 -13.15
C VAL A 18 -13.90 -13.31 -13.95
N GLY A 19 -14.68 -14.40 -13.84
CA GLY A 19 -15.91 -14.57 -14.64
C GLY A 19 -15.66 -15.00 -16.09
N ARG A 20 -14.54 -15.69 -16.34
CA ARG A 20 -14.16 -16.26 -17.65
C ARG A 20 -13.70 -17.71 -17.46
N GLY A 21 -14.65 -18.64 -17.40
CA GLY A 21 -14.38 -20.08 -17.23
C GLY A 21 -13.64 -20.49 -15.94
N GLY A 22 -13.39 -21.79 -15.76
CA GLY A 22 -12.57 -22.34 -14.68
C GLY A 22 -13.06 -22.08 -13.25
N THR A 23 -12.14 -22.09 -12.29
CA THR A 23 -12.41 -22.08 -10.82
C THR A 23 -13.21 -20.87 -10.33
N ARG A 24 -13.19 -19.74 -11.06
CA ARG A 24 -13.93 -18.51 -10.71
C ARG A 24 -14.83 -18.02 -11.84
N GLY A 25 -15.26 -18.92 -12.72
CA GLY A 25 -16.16 -18.62 -13.84
C GLY A 25 -17.57 -18.32 -13.37
N LYS A 26 -18.19 -19.26 -12.64
CA LYS A 26 -19.62 -19.18 -12.27
C LYS A 26 -19.94 -18.14 -11.20
N THR A 27 -19.14 -18.08 -10.14
CA THR A 27 -19.44 -17.26 -8.95
C THR A 27 -18.38 -16.21 -8.64
N ALA A 28 -17.41 -16.01 -9.54
CA ALA A 28 -16.28 -15.11 -9.29
C ALA A 28 -15.46 -15.44 -8.03
N GLY A 29 -15.62 -16.65 -7.45
CA GLY A 29 -15.03 -17.04 -6.16
C GLY A 29 -15.77 -16.47 -4.94
N ARG A 30 -17.03 -16.03 -5.09
CA ARG A 30 -17.87 -15.48 -4.01
C ARG A 30 -18.84 -16.49 -3.40
N GLY A 31 -18.87 -17.72 -3.91
CA GLY A 31 -19.87 -18.72 -3.51
C GLY A 31 -21.23 -18.48 -4.15
N THR A 32 -22.26 -19.19 -3.70
CA THR A 32 -23.57 -19.23 -4.36
C THR A 32 -24.46 -18.04 -4.00
N LYS A 33 -25.10 -18.09 -2.83
CA LYS A 33 -26.04 -17.09 -2.32
C LYS A 33 -25.52 -16.57 -1.00
N GLY A 34 -26.05 -15.42 -0.61
CA GLY A 34 -25.70 -14.79 0.66
C GLY A 34 -25.26 -13.35 0.46
N GLN A 35 -25.19 -12.67 1.59
CA GLN A 35 -25.04 -11.23 1.63
C GLN A 35 -23.68 -10.74 1.10
N ASN A 36 -22.64 -11.58 1.18
CA ASN A 36 -21.30 -11.27 0.66
C ASN A 36 -21.17 -11.49 -0.86
N ALA A 37 -22.11 -12.22 -1.47
CA ALA A 37 -22.11 -12.52 -2.90
C ALA A 37 -22.89 -11.49 -3.73
N ARG A 38 -23.67 -10.60 -3.08
CA ARG A 38 -24.46 -9.57 -3.76
C ARG A 38 -23.65 -8.30 -4.01
N ALA A 39 -23.97 -7.60 -5.10
CA ALA A 39 -23.39 -6.29 -5.40
C ALA A 39 -23.84 -5.23 -4.37
N GLY A 40 -23.06 -4.16 -4.23
CA GLY A 40 -23.42 -3.00 -3.41
C GLY A 40 -23.29 -3.17 -1.90
N ARG A 41 -23.23 -4.40 -1.37
CA ARG A 41 -23.11 -4.61 0.08
C ARG A 41 -21.66 -4.44 0.57
N LYS A 42 -21.36 -3.28 1.15
CA LYS A 42 -20.13 -3.03 1.93
C LYS A 42 -20.43 -3.19 3.41
N LYS A 43 -20.20 -4.39 3.97
CA LYS A 43 -20.33 -4.62 5.41
C LYS A 43 -19.35 -3.69 6.16
N ARG A 44 -19.83 -3.06 7.23
CA ARG A 44 -18.98 -2.30 8.14
C ARG A 44 -17.96 -3.26 8.77
N PRO A 45 -16.64 -2.96 8.70
CA PRO A 45 -15.65 -3.78 9.39
C PRO A 45 -15.83 -3.69 10.90
N GLU A 46 -15.79 -4.83 11.59
CA GLU A 46 -15.86 -4.94 13.06
C GLU A 46 -14.75 -4.13 13.75
N LEU A 47 -13.59 -4.04 13.10
CA LEU A 47 -12.47 -3.22 13.52
C LEU A 47 -12.87 -1.76 13.80
N ARG A 48 -13.91 -1.23 13.14
CA ARG A 48 -14.39 0.12 13.39
C ARG A 48 -14.97 0.29 14.80
N ASP A 49 -15.57 -0.76 15.36
CA ASP A 49 -16.15 -0.70 16.71
C ASP A 49 -15.06 -0.89 17.76
N ILE A 50 -14.03 -1.70 17.45
CA ILE A 50 -12.79 -1.79 18.23
C ILE A 50 -12.09 -0.43 18.30
N ILE A 51 -11.88 0.25 17.16
CA ILE A 51 -11.26 1.58 17.11
C ILE A 51 -12.04 2.59 17.95
N LYS A 52 -13.37 2.56 17.89
CA LYS A 52 -14.22 3.51 18.63
C LYS A 52 -14.13 3.35 20.14
N ARG A 53 -13.81 2.15 20.64
CA ARG A 53 -13.63 1.88 22.07
C ARG A 53 -12.30 2.41 22.60
N ILE A 54 -11.27 2.54 21.74
CA ILE A 54 -9.94 2.99 22.14
C ILE A 54 -9.90 4.53 22.20
N PRO A 55 -9.38 5.14 23.28
CA PRO A 55 -9.22 6.58 23.36
C PRO A 55 -8.22 7.08 22.29
N LYS A 56 -8.43 8.29 21.78
CA LYS A 56 -7.48 8.91 20.84
C LYS A 56 -6.13 9.11 21.53
N LEU A 57 -5.04 8.84 20.81
CA LEU A 57 -3.70 9.13 21.30
C LEU A 57 -3.53 10.65 21.52
N ARG A 58 -2.97 11.04 22.66
CA ARG A 58 -2.62 12.44 22.96
C ARG A 58 -1.60 12.94 21.92
N GLY A 59 -1.81 14.14 21.38
CA GLY A 59 -0.95 14.73 20.35
C GLY A 59 -1.14 14.20 18.92
N ARG A 60 -2.12 13.31 18.67
CA ARG A 60 -2.45 12.85 17.31
C ARG A 60 -2.84 14.04 16.42
N GLY A 61 -2.10 14.25 15.33
CA GLY A 61 -2.30 15.37 14.39
C GLY A 61 -1.36 16.56 14.59
N LYS A 62 -0.54 16.57 15.65
CA LYS A 62 0.58 17.50 15.83
C LYS A 62 1.89 16.80 15.44
N SER A 63 2.74 17.42 14.62
CA SER A 63 4.04 16.88 14.16
C SER A 63 3.98 15.54 13.39
N SER A 64 2.93 15.29 12.60
CA SER A 64 2.75 14.03 11.84
C SER A 64 3.81 13.82 10.75
N LEU A 65 4.38 14.89 10.20
CA LEU A 65 5.38 14.86 9.14
C LEU A 65 6.81 14.73 9.70
N LYS A 66 7.08 13.70 10.50
CA LYS A 66 8.46 13.36 10.89
C LYS A 66 9.12 12.54 9.78
N SER A 67 10.34 12.91 9.42
CA SER A 67 11.16 12.13 8.48
C SER A 67 11.46 10.75 9.07
N PHE A 68 11.30 9.69 8.28
CA PHE A 68 11.74 8.35 8.65
C PHE A 68 13.27 8.22 8.73
N GLN A 69 13.98 9.16 8.10
CA GLN A 69 15.44 9.23 8.09
C GLN A 69 15.98 9.52 9.49
N ILE A 70 16.99 8.75 9.90
CA ILE A 70 17.72 9.00 11.13
C ILE A 70 18.48 10.31 10.97
N LYS A 71 18.26 11.26 11.89
CA LYS A 71 19.02 12.52 11.90
C LYS A 71 20.45 12.23 12.32
N LEU A 72 21.42 12.60 11.46
CA LEU A 72 22.84 12.59 11.82
C LEU A 72 23.06 13.53 13.02
N LYS A 73 23.96 13.16 13.94
CA LYS A 73 24.31 13.94 15.13
C LYS A 73 25.83 14.08 15.23
N GLY A 74 26.28 15.05 16.01
CA GLY A 74 27.70 15.26 16.31
C GLY A 74 28.52 15.56 15.06
N ASP A 75 29.69 14.92 14.95
CA ASP A 75 30.67 15.26 13.92
C ASP A 75 30.25 14.78 12.52
N ALA A 76 29.45 13.71 12.42
CA ALA A 76 28.87 13.25 11.16
C ALA A 76 27.92 14.30 10.52
N LEU A 77 27.20 15.08 11.36
CA LEU A 77 26.39 16.19 10.86
C LEU A 77 27.28 17.32 10.35
N LYS A 78 28.33 17.68 11.10
CA LYS A 78 29.28 18.75 10.71
C LYS A 78 29.95 18.43 9.39
N ALA A 79 30.43 17.19 9.22
CA ALA A 79 31.07 16.73 7.99
C ALA A 79 30.10 16.82 6.79
N ARG A 80 28.85 16.35 6.94
CA ARG A 80 27.85 16.45 5.87
C ARG A 80 27.51 17.90 5.52
N LEU A 81 27.38 18.78 6.51
CA LEU A 81 27.09 20.19 6.28
C LEU A 81 28.27 20.91 5.61
N ALA A 82 29.51 20.57 5.96
CA ALA A 82 30.69 21.12 5.31
C ALA A 82 30.80 20.69 3.84
N LEU A 83 30.48 19.42 3.54
CA LEU A 83 30.47 18.90 2.16
C LEU A 83 29.41 19.59 1.30
N ASN A 84 28.25 19.91 1.88
CA ASN A 84 27.17 20.60 1.18
C ASN A 84 27.36 22.13 1.08
N LYS A 85 28.35 22.73 1.74
CA LYS A 85 28.61 24.18 1.72
C LYS A 85 29.46 24.64 0.53
N ASN A 86 30.09 23.70 -0.19
CA ASN A 86 30.98 23.97 -1.31
C ASN A 86 30.35 23.62 -2.67
N VAL A 87 29.02 23.59 -2.73
CA VAL A 87 28.19 23.61 -3.94
C VAL A 87 27.35 24.88 -3.87
#